data_AF-A0A7X8EY93-F1
#
_entry.id   AF-A0A7X8EY93-F1
#
_cell.length_a   1.000
_cell.length_b   1.000
_cell.length_c   1.000
_cell.angle_alpha   90.00
_cell.angle_beta   90.00
_cell.angle_gamma   90.00
#
_symmetry.space_group_name_H-M   'P 1'
#
loop_
_entity.id
_entity.type
_entity.pdbx_description
1 polymer ?
#
loop_
_entity_poly.entity_id
_entity_poly.type
_entity_poly.pdbx_seq_one_letter_code
_entity_poly.pdbx_strand_id
1 'polypeptide(L)'
;RSLVAGSTRKLYRQKGTGNARAGAIRTPVRVGGGVTFAKRARDFGKDMPKKQRRLARDSALLAKLQSGAVVVVDELTFESPRTKEFARVLGNLKIERSCLVATPQVDMNVYKSARNIPKVDVMAVSDLNAGILCNKQKVLFTKEAFLTLLNRDTN
;
A
#
# COMPACT_ATOMS: atom_id res chain seq x y z
N ARG A 1 -31.10 9.01 -10.64
CA ARG A 1 -32.06 10.10 -10.98
C ARG A 1 -32.58 10.91 -9.78
N SER A 2 -32.95 10.30 -8.65
CA SER A 2 -33.60 11.01 -7.53
C SER A 2 -32.70 12.03 -6.82
N LEU A 3 -31.38 11.82 -6.85
CA LEU A 3 -30.37 12.70 -6.27
C LEU A 3 -30.16 14.02 -7.04
N VAL A 4 -30.73 14.15 -8.24
CA VAL A 4 -30.61 15.37 -9.04
C VAL A 4 -31.80 16.28 -8.77
N ALA A 5 -31.54 17.57 -8.52
CA ALA A 5 -32.56 18.60 -8.36
C ALA A 5 -33.29 18.86 -9.69
N GLY A 6 -34.61 19.02 -9.65
CA GLY A 6 -35.43 19.28 -10.85
C GLY A 6 -36.92 18.95 -10.65
N SER A 7 -37.78 19.16 -11.63
CA SER A 7 -39.21 18.81 -11.46
C SER A 7 -39.45 17.30 -11.59
N THR A 8 -40.31 16.74 -10.73
CA THR A 8 -40.86 15.38 -10.87
C THR A 8 -42.12 15.35 -11.72
N ARG A 9 -42.71 16.52 -12.02
CA ARG A 9 -43.87 16.65 -12.89
C ARG A 9 -43.54 16.14 -14.28
N LYS A 10 -44.50 15.44 -14.88
CA LYS A 10 -44.40 15.00 -16.27
C LYS A 10 -44.26 16.22 -17.18
N LEU A 11 -43.29 16.19 -18.09
CA LEU A 11 -42.97 17.31 -18.98
C LEU A 11 -44.16 17.73 -19.86
N TYR A 12 -44.94 16.76 -20.36
CA TYR A 12 -46.12 17.00 -21.19
C TYR A 12 -47.10 15.81 -21.14
N ARG A 13 -48.30 16.02 -21.72
CA ARG A 13 -49.36 15.01 -21.81
C ARG A 13 -48.87 13.75 -22.54
N GLN A 14 -49.43 12.59 -22.21
CA GLN A 14 -48.97 11.29 -22.74
C GLN A 14 -49.14 11.14 -24.27
N LYS A 15 -50.08 11.88 -24.86
CA LYS A 15 -50.44 11.88 -26.29
C LYS A 15 -50.89 13.30 -26.70
N GLY A 16 -50.95 13.55 -28.00
CA GLY A 16 -51.50 14.80 -28.57
C GLY A 16 -50.52 15.96 -28.67
N THR A 17 -49.23 15.74 -28.41
CA THR A 17 -48.19 16.79 -28.40
C THR A 17 -47.14 16.65 -29.51
N GLY A 18 -47.22 15.63 -30.37
CA GLY A 18 -46.24 15.35 -31.43
C GLY A 18 -44.84 14.91 -30.94
N ASN A 19 -44.54 15.06 -29.65
CA ASN A 19 -43.26 14.71 -29.05
C ASN A 19 -43.19 13.22 -28.64
N ALA A 20 -41.97 12.67 -28.59
CA ALA A 20 -41.71 11.35 -28.00
C ALA A 20 -42.20 11.29 -26.55
N ARG A 21 -42.64 10.14 -26.02
CA ARG A 21 -43.17 10.09 -24.64
C ARG A 21 -42.05 10.36 -23.62
N ALA A 22 -42.23 11.34 -22.74
CA ALA A 22 -41.29 11.63 -21.66
C ALA A 22 -41.97 11.68 -20.29
N GLY A 23 -41.19 11.30 -19.28
CA GLY A 23 -41.56 11.38 -17.87
C GLY A 23 -41.15 12.71 -17.25
N ALA A 24 -40.33 12.65 -16.20
CA ALA A 24 -39.75 13.81 -15.50
C ALA A 24 -38.45 14.30 -16.16
N ILE A 25 -38.02 15.53 -15.87
CA ILE A 25 -36.79 16.11 -16.44
C ILE A 25 -35.51 15.47 -15.88
N ARG A 26 -35.57 14.85 -14.69
CA ARG A 26 -34.41 14.24 -13.99
C ARG A 26 -33.90 12.93 -14.63
N THR A 27 -34.41 12.52 -15.79
CA THR A 27 -34.06 11.26 -16.45
C THR A 27 -32.63 11.27 -17.02
N PRO A 28 -31.89 10.14 -16.96
CA PRO A 28 -30.52 10.03 -17.47
C PRO A 28 -30.33 10.36 -18.95
N VAL A 29 -31.40 10.23 -19.76
CA VAL A 29 -31.37 10.47 -21.20
C VAL A 29 -31.28 11.96 -21.54
N ARG A 30 -31.63 12.84 -20.60
CA ARG A 30 -31.63 14.30 -20.80
C ARG A 30 -30.38 14.92 -20.18
N VAL A 31 -29.88 15.97 -20.81
CA VAL A 31 -28.80 16.81 -20.27
C VAL A 31 -29.23 17.39 -18.92
N GLY A 32 -28.35 17.32 -17.92
CA GLY A 32 -28.68 17.70 -16.54
C GLY A 32 -29.55 16.70 -15.78
N GLY A 33 -29.87 15.54 -16.38
CA GLY A 33 -30.53 14.43 -15.69
C GLY A 33 -29.57 13.59 -14.85
N GLY A 34 -30.10 12.69 -14.01
CA GLY A 34 -29.25 11.87 -13.15
C GLY A 34 -28.67 10.65 -13.85
N VAL A 35 -27.42 10.31 -13.55
CA VAL A 35 -26.68 9.15 -14.07
C VAL A 35 -27.28 7.82 -13.56
N THR A 36 -27.37 6.79 -14.42
CA THR A 36 -27.93 5.46 -14.10
C THR A 36 -27.03 4.63 -13.20
N PHE A 37 -25.76 4.48 -13.58
CA PHE A 37 -24.76 3.70 -12.84
C PHE A 37 -23.61 4.60 -12.39
N ALA A 38 -23.94 5.60 -11.57
CA ALA A 38 -22.91 6.44 -10.98
C ALA A 38 -21.97 5.60 -10.11
N LYS A 39 -20.66 5.83 -10.23
CA LYS A 39 -19.67 5.26 -9.30
C LYS A 39 -20.00 5.78 -7.90
N ARG A 40 -20.19 4.85 -6.96
CA ARG A 40 -20.39 5.18 -5.55
C ARG A 40 -19.11 4.90 -4.78
N ALA A 41 -18.85 5.69 -3.74
CA ALA A 41 -17.83 5.34 -2.77
C ALA A 41 -18.17 3.97 -2.19
N ARG A 42 -17.22 3.04 -2.26
CA ARG A 42 -17.33 1.71 -1.69
C ARG A 42 -15.98 1.31 -1.13
N ASP A 43 -16.00 0.55 -0.05
CA ASP A 43 -14.81 -0.09 0.46
C ASP A 43 -14.47 -1.33 -0.40
N PHE A 44 -13.18 -1.52 -0.66
CA PHE A 44 -12.63 -2.68 -1.36
C PHE A 44 -11.77 -3.56 -0.44
N GLY A 45 -11.66 -3.20 0.85
CA GLY A 45 -11.00 -4.01 1.87
C GLY A 45 -11.57 -5.42 1.92
N LYS A 46 -10.67 -6.41 1.96
CA LYS A 46 -11.00 -7.82 2.16
C LYS A 46 -10.09 -8.37 3.23
N ASP A 47 -10.69 -8.99 4.25
CA ASP A 47 -9.94 -9.63 5.32
C ASP A 47 -9.38 -10.98 4.91
N MET A 48 -8.25 -11.34 5.54
CA MET A 48 -7.59 -12.63 5.37
C MET A 48 -7.29 -13.27 6.73
N PRO A 49 -7.48 -14.59 6.88
CA PRO A 49 -7.10 -15.33 8.09
C PRO A 49 -5.65 -15.03 8.52
N LYS A 50 -5.44 -14.92 9.84
CA LYS A 50 -4.12 -14.60 10.42
C LYS A 50 -3.03 -15.60 9.98
N LYS A 51 -3.36 -16.90 9.91
CA LYS A 51 -2.44 -17.96 9.47
C LYS A 51 -1.98 -17.79 8.02
N GLN A 52 -2.90 -17.44 7.12
CA GLN A 52 -2.56 -17.19 5.71
C GLN A 52 -1.69 -15.94 5.54
N ARG A 53 -1.94 -14.88 6.31
CA ARG A 53 -1.09 -13.68 6.30
C ARG A 53 0.34 -13.96 6.76
N ARG A 54 0.51 -14.79 7.80
CA ARG A 54 1.83 -15.24 8.27
C ARG A 54 2.54 -16.05 7.18
N LEU A 55 1.87 -17.08 6.66
CA LEU A 55 2.40 -17.93 5.59
C LEU A 55 2.84 -17.12 4.35
N ALA A 56 2.06 -16.11 3.95
CA ALA A 56 2.41 -15.26 2.81
C ALA A 56 3.69 -14.44 3.07
N ARG A 57 3.88 -13.93 4.29
CA ARG A 57 5.11 -13.22 4.69
C ARG A 57 6.32 -14.16 4.67
N ASP A 58 6.16 -15.36 5.23
CA ASP A 58 7.25 -16.34 5.36
C ASP A 58 7.66 -16.87 3.99
N SER A 59 6.69 -17.14 3.12
CA SER A 59 6.93 -17.53 1.72
C SER A 59 7.65 -16.43 0.94
N ALA A 60 7.24 -15.17 1.09
CA ALA A 60 7.92 -14.03 0.46
C ALA A 60 9.37 -13.89 0.96
N LEU A 61 9.60 -14.06 2.27
CA LEU A 61 10.95 -14.01 2.84
C LEU A 61 11.82 -15.17 2.34
N LEU A 62 11.27 -16.39 2.29
CA LEU A 62 11.98 -17.57 1.77
C LEU A 62 12.43 -17.35 0.32
N ALA A 63 11.55 -16.80 -0.53
CA ALA A 63 11.90 -16.47 -1.90
C ALA A 63 13.04 -15.43 -2.00
N LYS A 64 13.08 -14.46 -1.08
CA LYS A 64 14.18 -13.49 -0.99
C LYS A 64 15.50 -14.11 -0.53
N LEU A 65 15.44 -15.05 0.42
CA LEU A 65 16.60 -15.79 0.88
C LEU A 65 17.17 -16.68 -0.24
N GLN A 66 16.31 -17.41 -0.93
CA GLN A 66 16.71 -18.28 -2.06
C GLN A 66 17.33 -17.49 -3.23
N SER A 67 16.88 -16.26 -3.46
CA SER A 67 17.44 -15.38 -4.50
C SER A 67 18.71 -14.62 -4.05
N GLY A 68 19.19 -14.82 -2.81
CA GLY A 68 20.34 -14.10 -2.27
C GLY A 68 20.10 -12.59 -2.13
N ALA A 69 18.84 -12.16 -2.06
CA ALA A 69 18.46 -10.75 -1.99
C ALA A 69 18.39 -10.22 -0.55
N VAL A 70 18.70 -11.05 0.44
CA VAL A 70 18.74 -10.69 1.85
C VAL A 70 20.18 -10.41 2.26
N VAL A 71 20.38 -9.27 2.93
CA VAL A 71 21.67 -8.87 3.50
C VAL A 71 21.48 -8.71 4.99
N VAL A 72 22.36 -9.31 5.79
CA VAL A 72 22.36 -9.20 7.25
C VAL A 72 23.58 -8.40 7.68
N VAL A 73 23.36 -7.42 8.54
CA VAL A 73 24.41 -6.59 9.17
C VAL A 73 24.31 -6.78 10.68
N ASP A 74 25.45 -6.75 11.39
CA ASP A 74 25.44 -6.90 12.85
C ASP A 74 24.65 -5.77 13.52
N GLU A 75 25.09 -4.53 13.34
CA GLU A 75 24.47 -3.35 13.94
C GLU A 75 24.37 -2.18 12.96
N LEU A 76 23.34 -1.37 13.15
CA LEU A 76 23.06 -0.20 12.34
C LEU A 76 22.63 0.96 13.25
N THR A 77 23.60 1.56 13.93
CA THR A 77 23.41 2.65 14.89
C THR A 77 23.91 3.98 14.31
N PHE A 78 23.17 5.06 14.56
CA PHE A 78 23.56 6.42 14.18
C PHE A 78 23.38 7.35 15.38
N GLU A 79 24.46 8.04 15.77
CA GLU A 79 24.40 9.06 16.83
C GLU A 79 23.56 10.28 16.41
N SER A 80 23.58 10.62 15.12
CA SER A 80 22.80 11.72 14.56
C SER A 80 22.16 11.32 13.22
N PRO A 81 20.96 11.83 12.88
CA PRO A 81 20.30 11.47 11.64
C PRO A 81 21.02 12.09 10.43
N ARG A 82 21.75 11.28 9.67
CA ARG A 82 22.56 11.71 8.52
C ARG A 82 22.32 10.83 7.29
N THR A 83 21.64 11.40 6.30
CA THR A 83 21.31 10.73 5.03
C THR A 83 22.56 10.37 4.21
N LYS A 84 23.61 11.19 4.26
CA LYS A 84 24.86 10.96 3.54
C LYS A 84 25.60 9.71 4.04
N GLU A 85 25.58 9.47 5.34
CA GLU A 85 26.19 8.29 5.94
C GLU A 85 25.39 7.04 5.58
N PHE A 86 24.06 7.11 5.62
CA PHE A 86 23.20 6.02 5.17
C PHE A 86 23.40 5.67 3.69
N ALA A 87 23.54 6.68 2.81
CA ALA A 87 23.81 6.46 1.40
C ALA A 87 25.18 5.77 1.17
N ARG A 88 26.19 6.09 1.99
CA ARG A 88 27.49 5.40 1.95
C ARG A 88 27.35 3.93 2.36
N VAL A 89 26.58 3.63 3.40
CA VAL A 89 26.31 2.25 3.83
C VAL A 89 25.64 1.45 2.70
N LEU A 90 24.60 2.01 2.06
CA LEU A 90 23.94 1.37 0.92
C LEU A 90 24.89 1.15 -0.27
N GLY A 91 25.78 2.11 -0.54
CA GLY A 91 26.80 2.00 -1.58
C GLY A 91 27.81 0.88 -1.30
N ASN A 92 28.30 0.79 -0.07
CA ASN A 92 29.23 -0.26 0.37
C ASN A 92 28.60 -1.66 0.26
N LEU A 93 27.30 -1.77 0.52
CA LEU A 93 26.52 -3.01 0.40
C LEU A 93 26.05 -3.31 -1.03
N LYS A 94 26.43 -2.47 -2.02
CA LYS A 94 26.05 -2.58 -3.43
C LYS A 94 24.53 -2.72 -3.62
N ILE A 95 23.77 -1.87 -2.93
CA ILE A 95 22.31 -1.81 -3.01
C ILE A 95 21.90 -0.60 -3.85
N GLU A 96 21.68 -0.82 -5.15
CA GLU A 96 21.49 0.29 -6.10
C GLU A 96 20.01 0.57 -6.45
N ARG A 97 19.12 -0.41 -6.26
CA ARG A 97 17.72 -0.32 -6.73
C ARG A 97 16.73 0.02 -5.61
N SER A 98 16.19 -0.98 -4.94
CA SER A 98 15.22 -0.78 -3.86
C SER A 98 15.57 -1.66 -2.66
N CYS A 99 15.47 -1.06 -1.48
CA CYS A 99 15.86 -1.68 -0.22
C CYS A 99 14.74 -1.54 0.79
N LEU A 100 14.42 -2.64 1.47
CA LEU A 100 13.72 -2.60 2.74
C LEU A 100 14.75 -2.73 3.86
N VAL A 101 14.70 -1.87 4.86
CA VAL A 101 15.58 -1.91 6.03
C VAL A 101 14.70 -2.32 7.21
N ALA A 102 14.97 -3.51 7.75
CA ALA A 102 14.21 -4.09 8.83
C ALA A 102 15.00 -3.97 10.15
N THR A 103 14.46 -3.20 11.08
CA THR A 103 15.02 -2.99 12.43
C THR A 103 14.18 -3.71 13.48
N PRO A 104 14.75 -4.09 14.64
CA PRO A 104 13.99 -4.81 15.67
C PRO A 104 12.88 -3.94 16.25
N GLN A 105 13.16 -2.63 16.44
CA GLN A 105 12.21 -1.60 16.84
C GLN A 105 12.34 -0.37 15.92
N VAL A 106 11.40 0.57 16.06
CA VAL A 106 11.43 1.82 15.30
C VAL A 106 12.54 2.72 15.84
N ASP A 107 13.68 2.75 15.17
CA ASP A 107 14.74 3.70 15.45
C ASP A 107 14.52 4.99 14.61
N MET A 108 14.28 6.09 15.31
CA MET A 108 14.03 7.39 14.69
C MET A 108 15.26 7.96 13.95
N ASN A 109 16.48 7.64 14.38
CA ASN A 109 17.69 8.12 13.75
C ASN A 109 17.90 7.41 12.41
N VAL A 110 17.73 6.09 12.39
CA VAL A 110 17.76 5.28 11.16
C VAL A 110 16.64 5.70 10.20
N TYR A 111 15.41 5.82 10.71
CA TYR A 111 14.26 6.23 9.92
C TYR A 111 14.46 7.61 9.29
N LYS A 112 14.89 8.62 10.06
CA LYS A 112 15.16 9.98 9.55
C LYS A 112 16.31 10.00 8.54
N SER A 113 17.30 9.14 8.69
CA SER A 113 18.44 9.03 7.78
C SER A 113 18.09 8.37 6.44
N ALA A 114 17.14 7.44 6.44
CA ALA A 114 16.74 6.70 5.24
C ALA A 114 15.55 7.30 4.49
N ARG A 115 14.60 7.97 5.18
CA ARG A 115 13.31 8.40 4.60
C ARG A 115 13.42 9.30 3.35
N ASN A 116 14.53 10.01 3.20
CA ASN A 116 14.75 10.94 2.09
C ASN A 116 15.39 10.26 0.87
N ILE A 117 15.82 9.00 0.99
CA ILE A 117 16.46 8.25 -0.09
C ILE A 117 15.37 7.55 -0.89
N PRO A 118 15.28 7.76 -2.22
CA PRO A 118 14.23 7.15 -3.02
C PRO A 118 14.34 5.64 -3.01
N LYS A 119 13.17 4.96 -3.02
CA LYS A 119 13.04 3.49 -3.07
C LYS A 119 13.58 2.73 -1.85
N VAL A 120 13.97 3.43 -0.78
CA VAL A 120 14.38 2.86 0.49
C VAL A 120 13.29 3.08 1.53
N ASP A 121 12.83 1.99 2.14
CA ASP A 121 11.87 2.07 3.24
C ASP A 121 12.48 1.46 4.50
N VAL A 122 12.19 2.04 5.66
CA VAL A 122 12.58 1.49 6.97
C VAL A 122 11.32 1.04 7.69
N MET A 123 11.33 -0.17 8.22
CA MET A 123 10.21 -0.73 8.97
C MET A 123 10.71 -1.57 10.14
N ALA A 124 9.92 -1.60 11.22
CA ALA A 124 10.14 -2.57 12.28
C ALA A 124 9.72 -3.98 11.83
N VAL A 125 10.35 -5.00 12.40
CA VAL A 125 10.02 -6.41 12.14
C VAL A 125 8.56 -6.74 12.47
N SER A 126 7.96 -6.03 13.45
CA SER A 126 6.56 -6.19 13.83
C SER A 126 5.59 -5.95 12.67
N ASP A 127 5.93 -4.99 11.81
CA ASP A 127 5.07 -4.41 10.77
C ASP A 127 5.36 -4.96 9.38
N LEU A 128 6.28 -5.92 9.27
CA LEU A 128 6.63 -6.58 8.02
C LEU A 128 5.41 -7.28 7.41
N ASN A 129 5.16 -6.98 6.14
CA ASN A 129 4.10 -7.59 5.36
C ASN A 129 4.65 -8.17 4.05
N ALA A 130 3.93 -9.13 3.49
CA ALA A 130 4.33 -9.81 2.26
C ALA A 130 4.39 -8.84 1.06
N GLY A 131 3.48 -7.86 0.98
CA GLY A 131 3.43 -6.92 -0.15
C GLY A 131 4.69 -6.04 -0.25
N ILE A 132 5.17 -5.51 0.87
CA ILE A 132 6.37 -4.67 0.94
C ILE A 132 7.61 -5.51 0.67
N LEU A 133 7.69 -6.73 1.23
CA LEU A 133 8.77 -7.67 0.92
C LEU A 133 8.87 -7.98 -0.58
N CYS A 134 7.72 -8.17 -1.25
CA CYS A 134 7.69 -8.41 -2.69
C CYS A 134 8.04 -7.16 -3.51
N ASN A 135 7.66 -5.97 -3.05
CA ASN A 135 7.88 -4.71 -3.76
C ASN A 135 9.36 -4.27 -3.78
N LYS A 136 10.11 -4.60 -2.73
CA LYS A 136 11.53 -4.24 -2.62
C LYS A 136 12.40 -5.35 -3.17
N GLN A 137 13.50 -5.00 -3.84
CA GLN A 137 14.39 -5.99 -4.44
C GLN A 137 15.24 -6.65 -3.36
N LYS A 138 15.97 -5.84 -2.59
CA LYS A 138 16.81 -6.29 -1.47
C LYS A 138 16.18 -5.98 -0.12
N VAL A 139 16.48 -6.81 0.87
CA VAL A 139 16.08 -6.60 2.26
C VAL A 139 17.33 -6.63 3.14
N LEU A 140 17.52 -5.56 3.91
CA LEU A 140 18.60 -5.40 4.87
C LEU A 140 18.03 -5.67 6.27
N PHE A 141 18.53 -6.70 6.95
CA PHE A 141 18.20 -6.97 8.35
C PHE A 141 19.38 -6.62 9.25
N THR A 142 19.09 -6.10 10.43
CA THR A 142 20.05 -6.23 11.53
C THR A 142 19.99 -7.65 12.09
N LYS A 143 21.08 -8.13 12.68
CA LYS A 143 21.15 -9.47 13.28
C LYS A 143 20.03 -9.69 14.30
N GLU A 144 19.79 -8.72 15.17
CA GLU A 144 18.71 -8.77 16.16
C GLU A 144 17.32 -8.81 15.52
N ALA A 145 17.10 -8.04 14.46
CA ALA A 145 15.84 -8.04 13.71
C ALA A 145 15.58 -9.42 13.09
N PHE A 146 16.61 -10.04 12.51
CA PHE A 146 16.49 -11.36 11.90
C PHE A 146 16.17 -12.45 12.93
N LEU A 147 16.83 -12.44 14.10
CA LEU A 147 16.57 -13.39 15.18
C LEU A 147 15.15 -13.22 15.75
N THR A 148 14.72 -11.98 15.96
CA THR A 148 13.37 -11.68 16.46
C THR A 148 12.29 -12.16 15.50
N LEU A 149 12.54 -12.07 14.19
CA LEU A 149 11.63 -12.58 13.16
C LEU A 149 11.47 -14.10 13.27
N LEU A 150 12.58 -14.84 13.41
CA LEU A 150 12.56 -16.31 13.50
C LEU A 150 11.87 -16.81 14.78
N ASN A 151 12.08 -16.14 15.91
CA ASN A 151 11.52 -16.52 17.20
C ASN A 151 10.03 -16.18 17.36
N ARG A 152 9.46 -15.39 16.44
CA ARG A 152 8.06 -14.96 16.52
C ARG A 152 7.07 -16.09 16.26
N ASP A 153 7.48 -17.12 15.52
CA ASP A 153 6.61 -18.20 15.05
C ASP A 153 6.61 -19.44 15.95
N THR A 154 7.49 -19.49 16.97
CA THR A 154 7.56 -20.59 17.96
C THR A 154 6.61 -20.41 19.15
N ASN A 155 5.87 -19.30 19.23
CA ASN A 155 4.88 -19.01 20.29
C ASN A 155 3.45 -18.89 19.77
#